data_AF-A0A964BE23-F1
#
_entry.id   AF-A0A964BE23-F1
#
_cell.length_a   1.000
_cell.length_b   1.000
_cell.length_c   1.000
_cell.angle_alpha   90.00
_cell.angle_beta   90.00
_cell.angle_gamma   90.00
#
_symmetry.space_group_name_H-M   'P 1'
#
loop_
_entity.id
_entity.type
_entity.pdbx_description
1 polymer ?
#
loop_
_entity_poly.entity_id
_entity_poly.type
_entity_poly.pdbx_seq_one_letter_code
_entity_poly.pdbx_strand_id
1 'polypeptide(L)'
;MPSEAVLDHAVREGIISDDQRARILAIARQDAGGHAQYASPDEPFRLFRGFRDFFLAIGLLIFAFGIGGSAIEFLGLDWTVLMGGDSPFAGAVTFAVVAAIGWLFGELVTRRLRMPLSSIVVVMAFCGAVAIAAAFLAGGLFKGMEHDKLVFAIGCLSALAGVAAAIAYYLRFRLPFVLLPLAGSAVTAVYMAVAFAAPTYAISHLPLLLGLLGVSVFIAAMRYDLSDPNRLTRYSECAFWLHLLAAPLVVHSVVSPFREALYSGRAEAAIYVLEIIAVLAVIALIIDRRALLVSGLVYLGSAIAVSLQTLSGPGLSFVPYTFFTLGAVLVGLGIGWTPVRRLILKLIPNGELLRRLPPAYYES
;
A
#
# COMPACT_ATOMS: atom_id res chain seq x y z
N MET A 1 -33.74 -3.69 1.88
CA MET A 1 -34.61 -3.75 3.09
C MET A 1 -36.04 -4.01 2.65
N PRO A 2 -36.86 -4.74 3.42
CA PRO A 2 -38.29 -4.87 3.13
C PRO A 2 -38.97 -3.50 3.14
N SER A 3 -39.93 -3.27 2.25
CA SER A 3 -40.67 -2.01 2.17
C SER A 3 -41.58 -1.82 3.40
N GLU A 4 -41.94 -0.58 3.74
CA GLU A 4 -42.84 -0.31 4.87
C GLU A 4 -44.17 -1.09 4.73
N ALA A 5 -44.67 -1.26 3.50
CA ALA A 5 -45.86 -2.06 3.21
C ALA A 5 -45.72 -3.55 3.57
N VAL A 6 -44.53 -4.13 3.42
CA VAL A 6 -44.24 -5.52 3.81
C VAL A 6 -44.21 -5.64 5.33
N LEU A 7 -43.66 -4.64 6.03
CA LEU A 7 -43.65 -4.62 7.50
C LEU A 7 -45.07 -4.44 8.07
N ASP A 8 -45.92 -3.63 7.44
CA ASP A 8 -47.33 -3.47 7.81
C ASP A 8 -48.14 -4.73 7.59
N HIS A 9 -47.83 -5.49 6.52
CA HIS A 9 -48.42 -6.80 6.29
C HIS A 9 -47.97 -7.80 7.36
N ALA A 10 -46.68 -7.80 7.72
CA ALA A 10 -46.13 -8.71 8.74
C ALA A 10 -46.71 -8.46 10.14
N VAL A 11 -47.03 -7.21 10.49
CA VAL A 11 -47.75 -6.89 11.74
C VAL A 11 -49.19 -7.41 11.68
N ARG A 12 -49.90 -7.21 10.57
CA ARG A 12 -51.29 -7.68 10.40
C ARG A 12 -51.42 -9.20 10.48
N GLU A 13 -50.43 -9.92 9.95
CA GLU A 13 -50.33 -11.38 10.02
C GLU A 13 -49.83 -11.88 11.38
N GLY A 14 -49.53 -10.99 12.34
CA GLY A 14 -49.03 -11.37 13.67
C GLY A 14 -47.64 -11.98 13.68
N ILE A 15 -46.90 -11.86 12.57
CA ILE A 15 -45.53 -12.40 12.43
C ILE A 15 -44.55 -11.58 13.29
N ILE A 16 -44.79 -10.27 13.41
CA ILE A 16 -44.00 -9.34 14.24
C ILE A 16 -44.93 -8.39 15.00
N SER A 17 -44.47 -7.85 16.13
CA SER A 17 -45.19 -6.83 16.89
C SER A 17 -44.96 -5.41 16.37
N ASP A 18 -45.87 -4.47 16.70
CA ASP A 18 -45.72 -3.04 16.38
C ASP A 18 -44.41 -2.45 16.91
N ASP A 19 -43.98 -2.88 18.09
CA ASP A 19 -42.73 -2.48 18.72
C ASP A 19 -41.50 -3.05 17.98
N GLN A 20 -41.58 -4.29 17.47
CA GLN A 20 -40.55 -4.85 16.59
C GLN A 20 -40.47 -4.11 15.25
N ARG A 21 -41.61 -3.77 14.65
CA ARG A 21 -41.67 -2.94 13.44
C ARG A 21 -41.01 -1.57 13.67
N ALA A 22 -41.32 -0.90 14.78
CA ALA A 22 -40.72 0.40 15.11
C ALA A 22 -39.20 0.32 15.25
N ARG A 23 -38.68 -0.75 15.90
CA ARG A 23 -37.24 -1.00 15.99
C ARG A 23 -36.59 -1.29 14.64
N ILE A 24 -37.23 -2.09 13.79
CA ILE A 24 -36.73 -2.38 12.43
C ILE A 24 -36.67 -1.10 11.60
N LEU A 25 -37.69 -0.24 11.69
CA LEU A 25 -37.69 1.07 11.02
C LEU A 25 -36.68 2.04 11.60
N ALA A 26 -36.43 2.00 12.92
CA ALA A 26 -35.39 2.82 13.55
C ALA A 26 -33.99 2.41 13.09
N ILE A 27 -33.73 1.10 13.00
CA ILE A 27 -32.49 0.55 12.42
C ILE A 27 -32.40 0.95 10.94
N ALA A 28 -33.48 0.79 10.16
CA ALA A 28 -33.52 1.16 8.76
C ALA A 28 -33.29 2.66 8.53
N ARG A 29 -33.73 3.53 9.45
CA ARG A 29 -33.48 4.98 9.40
C ARG A 29 -32.08 5.36 9.85
N GLN A 30 -31.50 4.66 10.84
CA GLN A 30 -30.09 4.79 11.21
C GLN A 30 -29.18 4.34 10.06
N ASP A 31 -29.52 3.22 9.42
CA ASP A 31 -28.83 2.68 8.26
C ASP A 31 -29.05 3.57 7.04
N ALA A 32 -30.24 4.13 6.79
CA ALA A 32 -30.49 5.06 5.70
C ALA A 32 -29.76 6.40 5.90
N GLY A 33 -29.69 6.93 7.13
CA GLY A 33 -28.83 8.06 7.47
C GLY A 33 -27.32 7.73 7.37
N GLY A 34 -26.96 6.46 7.54
CA GLY A 34 -25.60 5.92 7.38
C GLY A 34 -25.26 5.36 5.99
N HIS A 35 -26.22 5.29 5.06
CA HIS A 35 -26.04 4.73 3.70
C HIS A 35 -26.36 5.74 2.60
N ALA A 36 -27.30 6.66 2.80
CA ALA A 36 -27.60 7.72 1.82
C ALA A 36 -26.46 8.74 1.67
N GLN A 37 -25.56 8.82 2.65
CA GLN A 37 -24.31 9.61 2.57
C GLN A 37 -23.09 8.75 2.14
N TYR A 38 -23.30 7.45 1.87
CA TYR A 38 -22.24 6.44 1.70
C TYR A 38 -22.39 5.56 0.46
N ALA A 39 -23.32 5.86 -0.45
CA ALA A 39 -23.39 5.26 -1.77
C ALA A 39 -22.51 6.02 -2.79
N SER A 40 -21.27 6.32 -2.41
CA SER A 40 -20.26 6.61 -3.43
C SER A 40 -19.67 5.25 -3.88
N PRO A 41 -19.79 4.87 -5.16
CA PRO A 41 -19.09 3.75 -5.76
C PRO A 41 -17.58 3.75 -5.50
N ASP A 42 -17.03 4.92 -5.17
CA ASP A 42 -15.62 5.22 -5.40
C ASP A 42 -14.67 4.92 -4.24
N GLU A 43 -15.10 4.55 -3.02
CA GLU A 43 -14.27 3.84 -2.01
C GLU A 43 -14.98 3.75 -0.63
N PRO A 44 -15.49 2.59 -0.20
CA PRO A 44 -16.00 2.39 1.16
C PRO A 44 -14.87 2.25 2.23
N PHE A 45 -13.61 2.44 1.85
CA PHE A 45 -12.47 2.25 2.74
C PHE A 45 -12.32 3.43 3.71
N ARG A 46 -12.78 3.23 4.95
CA ARG A 46 -12.52 4.18 6.03
C ARG A 46 -11.12 3.93 6.59
N LEU A 47 -10.11 4.60 6.01
CA LEU A 47 -8.71 4.54 6.48
C LEU A 47 -8.58 4.84 7.98
N PHE A 48 -9.40 5.74 8.51
CA PHE A 48 -9.48 6.04 9.94
C PHE A 48 -10.95 6.22 10.38
N ARG A 49 -11.27 5.80 11.61
CA ARG A 49 -12.64 5.89 12.19
C ARG A 49 -12.96 7.23 12.86
N GLY A 50 -12.07 8.21 12.74
CA GLY A 50 -12.22 9.56 13.31
C GLY A 50 -10.88 10.12 13.83
N PHE A 51 -10.92 11.37 14.29
CA PHE A 51 -9.73 12.11 14.74
C PHE A 51 -8.93 11.40 15.85
N ARG A 52 -9.61 10.67 16.74
CA ARG A 52 -8.96 9.87 17.80
C ARG A 52 -7.98 8.82 17.26
N ASP A 53 -8.31 8.16 16.15
CA ASP A 53 -7.43 7.16 15.54
C ASP A 53 -6.20 7.81 14.91
N PHE A 54 -6.39 8.95 14.25
CA PHE A 54 -5.29 9.76 13.73
C PHE A 54 -4.32 10.22 14.83
N PHE A 55 -4.85 10.73 15.95
CA PHE A 55 -4.03 11.14 17.10
C PHE A 55 -3.26 9.98 17.69
N LEU A 56 -3.88 8.81 17.82
CA LEU A 56 -3.20 7.65 18.34
C LEU A 56 -2.11 7.16 17.38
N ALA A 57 -2.37 7.16 16.07
CA ALA A 57 -1.38 6.75 15.07
C ALA A 57 -0.12 7.65 15.11
N ILE A 58 -0.30 8.96 15.15
CA ILE A 58 0.81 9.92 15.32
C ILE A 58 1.48 9.72 16.69
N GLY A 59 0.69 9.59 17.75
CA GLY A 59 1.20 9.35 19.10
C GLY A 59 2.07 8.10 19.18
N LEU A 60 1.68 7.01 18.52
CA LEU A 60 2.47 5.78 18.44
C LEU A 60 3.78 5.96 17.68
N LEU A 61 3.80 6.75 16.59
CA LEU A 61 5.03 7.06 15.86
C LEU A 61 6.00 7.89 16.71
N ILE A 62 5.49 8.94 17.36
CA ILE A 62 6.28 9.78 18.27
C ILE A 62 6.76 8.98 19.47
N PHE A 63 5.90 8.13 20.04
CA PHE A 63 6.24 7.27 21.17
C PHE A 63 7.30 6.23 20.79
N ALA A 64 7.21 5.61 19.61
CA ALA A 64 8.23 4.68 19.12
C ALA A 64 9.60 5.38 18.96
N PHE A 65 9.61 6.59 18.41
CA PHE A 65 10.82 7.41 18.31
C PHE A 65 11.35 7.81 19.71
N GLY A 66 10.45 8.22 20.60
CA GLY A 66 10.74 8.65 21.96
C GLY A 66 11.27 7.53 22.86
N ILE A 67 10.78 6.28 22.73
CA ILE A 67 11.34 5.11 23.44
C ILE A 67 12.80 4.90 23.02
N GLY A 68 13.09 5.00 21.73
CA GLY A 68 14.45 4.85 21.23
C GLY A 68 15.40 5.88 21.83
N GLY A 69 14.97 7.15 21.90
CA GLY A 69 15.75 8.23 22.51
C GLY A 69 15.82 8.19 24.05
N SER A 70 14.73 7.85 24.74
CA SER A 70 14.69 7.86 26.21
C SER A 70 15.39 6.66 26.84
N ALA A 71 15.44 5.51 26.15
CA ALA A 71 16.21 4.36 26.58
C ALA A 71 17.72 4.67 26.63
N ILE A 72 18.23 5.56 25.76
CA ILE A 72 19.62 6.03 25.74
C ILE A 72 19.93 6.80 27.02
N GLU A 73 19.10 7.80 27.33
CA GLU A 73 19.31 8.67 28.50
C GLU A 73 19.10 7.92 29.82
N PHE A 74 18.04 7.12 29.92
CA PHE A 74 17.68 6.42 31.17
C PHE A 74 18.62 5.27 31.51
N LEU A 75 19.08 4.52 30.50
CA LEU A 75 20.00 3.40 30.70
C LEU A 75 21.48 3.81 30.60
N GLY A 76 21.75 5.08 30.29
CA GLY A 76 23.12 5.59 30.05
C GLY A 76 23.81 4.88 28.87
N LEU A 77 23.03 4.45 27.87
CA LEU A 77 23.52 3.72 26.70
C LEU A 77 23.67 4.67 25.52
N ASP A 78 24.78 4.62 24.80
CA ASP A 78 24.92 5.37 23.55
C ASP A 78 24.03 4.80 22.43
N TRP A 79 23.69 5.64 21.44
CA TRP A 79 22.96 5.21 20.23
C TRP A 79 23.59 3.99 19.56
N THR A 80 24.91 3.92 19.60
CA THR A 80 25.70 2.79 19.10
C THR A 80 25.31 1.50 19.80
N VAL A 81 25.26 1.48 21.14
CA VAL A 81 24.93 0.30 21.95
C VAL A 81 23.48 -0.13 21.75
N LEU A 82 22.55 0.82 21.63
CA LEU A 82 21.14 0.51 21.39
C LEU A 82 20.91 -0.12 20.02
N MET A 83 21.71 0.29 19.03
CA MET A 83 21.82 -0.33 17.71
C MET A 83 22.82 -1.51 17.68
N GLY A 84 23.07 -2.15 18.82
CA GLY A 84 23.88 -3.37 18.95
C GLY A 84 25.37 -3.15 19.21
N GLY A 85 25.93 -1.97 18.98
CA GLY A 85 27.35 -1.67 19.19
C GLY A 85 28.25 -2.72 18.54
N ASP A 86 29.20 -3.26 19.31
CA ASP A 86 30.05 -4.39 18.88
C ASP A 86 29.38 -5.77 19.02
N SER A 87 28.16 -5.84 19.59
CA SER A 87 27.42 -7.06 19.88
C SER A 87 26.13 -7.16 19.06
N PRO A 88 26.14 -7.92 17.93
CA PRO A 88 24.94 -8.15 17.15
C PRO A 88 23.79 -8.77 17.96
N PHE A 89 24.11 -9.55 19.01
CA PHE A 89 23.10 -10.09 19.91
C PHE A 89 22.35 -9.01 20.70
N ALA A 90 23.05 -7.95 21.16
CA ALA A 90 22.41 -6.85 21.88
C ALA A 90 21.38 -6.12 21.00
N GLY A 91 21.76 -5.84 19.74
CA GLY A 91 20.84 -5.23 18.78
C GLY A 91 19.61 -6.11 18.50
N ALA A 92 19.82 -7.42 18.37
CA ALA A 92 18.73 -8.37 18.20
C ALA A 92 17.75 -8.36 19.39
N VAL A 93 18.25 -8.33 20.62
CA VAL A 93 17.42 -8.27 21.84
C VAL A 93 16.63 -6.97 21.90
N THR A 94 17.25 -5.82 21.61
CA THR A 94 16.57 -4.52 21.57
C THR A 94 15.35 -4.57 20.64
N PHE A 95 15.54 -5.01 19.39
CA PHE A 95 14.45 -5.04 18.42
C PHE A 95 13.45 -6.17 18.68
N ALA A 96 13.84 -7.26 19.34
CA ALA A 96 12.90 -8.26 19.84
C ALA A 96 11.97 -7.67 20.92
N VAL A 97 12.48 -6.81 21.81
CA VAL A 97 11.65 -6.09 22.80
C VAL A 97 10.69 -5.13 22.09
N VAL A 98 11.16 -4.37 21.09
CA VAL A 98 10.30 -3.51 20.27
C VAL A 98 9.20 -4.32 19.57
N ALA A 99 9.52 -5.49 19.03
CA ALA A 99 8.54 -6.40 18.43
C ALA A 99 7.53 -6.91 19.46
N ALA A 100 7.95 -7.27 20.67
CA ALA A 100 7.06 -7.69 21.74
C ALA A 100 6.09 -6.57 22.13
N ILE A 101 6.58 -5.34 22.27
CA ILE A 101 5.75 -4.14 22.51
C ILE A 101 4.76 -3.94 21.34
N GLY A 102 5.22 -4.05 20.10
CA GLY A 102 4.37 -3.96 18.90
C GLY A 102 3.24 -5.01 18.90
N TRP A 103 3.52 -6.24 19.32
CA TRP A 103 2.49 -7.28 19.45
C TRP A 103 1.45 -6.92 20.52
N LEU A 104 1.88 -6.42 21.68
CA LEU A 104 0.99 -5.96 22.75
C LEU A 104 0.10 -4.79 22.30
N PHE A 105 0.68 -3.83 21.57
CA PHE A 105 -0.10 -2.77 20.94
C PHE A 105 -1.07 -3.32 19.89
N GLY A 106 -0.72 -4.37 19.15
CA GLY A 106 -1.65 -5.06 18.25
C GLY A 106 -2.85 -5.62 19.01
N GLU A 107 -2.62 -6.32 20.12
CA GLU A 107 -3.70 -6.83 20.96
C GLU A 107 -4.60 -5.70 21.52
N LEU A 108 -4.03 -4.56 21.86
CA LEU A 108 -4.80 -3.41 22.34
C LEU A 108 -5.51 -2.66 21.21
N VAL A 109 -4.75 -2.06 20.29
CA VAL A 109 -5.20 -1.13 19.26
C VAL A 109 -6.00 -1.86 18.18
N THR A 110 -5.52 -3.01 17.75
CA THR A 110 -6.10 -3.76 16.63
C THR A 110 -7.27 -4.61 17.08
N ARG A 111 -7.10 -5.41 18.14
CA ARG A 111 -8.15 -6.34 18.58
C ARG A 111 -9.20 -5.69 19.49
N ARG A 112 -8.78 -4.93 20.51
CA ARG A 112 -9.71 -4.34 21.48
C ARG A 112 -10.29 -3.00 21.01
N LEU A 113 -9.44 -2.06 20.61
CA LEU A 113 -9.85 -0.70 20.21
C LEU A 113 -10.35 -0.62 18.77
N ARG A 114 -9.98 -1.59 17.91
CA ARG A 114 -10.39 -1.71 16.50
C ARG A 114 -10.15 -0.42 15.70
N MET A 115 -8.94 0.14 15.85
CA MET A 115 -8.51 1.40 15.23
C MET A 115 -7.64 1.12 13.99
N PRO A 116 -8.18 1.24 12.75
CA PRO A 116 -7.51 0.77 11.55
C PRO A 116 -6.20 1.50 11.24
N LEU A 117 -6.15 2.83 11.32
CA LEU A 117 -4.94 3.60 10.97
C LEU A 117 -3.80 3.30 11.93
N SER A 118 -4.09 3.36 13.23
CA SER A 118 -3.13 3.00 14.26
C SER A 118 -2.67 1.54 14.13
N SER A 119 -3.55 0.63 13.71
CA SER A 119 -3.18 -0.77 13.50
C SER A 119 -2.21 -0.97 12.33
N ILE A 120 -2.31 -0.15 11.27
CA ILE A 120 -1.34 -0.16 10.16
C ILE A 120 0.05 0.23 10.67
N VAL A 121 0.15 1.30 11.48
CA VAL A 121 1.41 1.72 12.10
C VAL A 121 1.99 0.59 12.95
N VAL A 122 1.16 -0.04 13.79
CA VAL A 122 1.59 -1.12 14.69
C VAL A 122 2.10 -2.35 13.93
N VAL A 123 1.41 -2.81 12.87
CA VAL A 123 1.88 -3.99 12.13
C VAL A 123 3.18 -3.72 11.38
N MET A 124 3.34 -2.51 10.82
CA MET A 124 4.57 -2.12 10.13
C MET A 124 5.75 -2.04 11.11
N ALA A 125 5.53 -1.43 12.27
CA ALA A 125 6.52 -1.39 13.34
C ALA A 125 6.88 -2.79 13.85
N PHE A 126 5.89 -3.67 14.06
CA PHE A 126 6.11 -5.05 14.48
C PHE A 126 6.93 -5.85 13.46
N CYS A 127 6.51 -5.87 12.19
CA CYS A 127 7.22 -6.63 11.15
C CYS A 127 8.63 -6.08 10.92
N GLY A 128 8.78 -4.75 10.91
CA GLY A 128 10.07 -4.08 10.81
C GLY A 128 11.00 -4.42 11.97
N ALA A 129 10.50 -4.40 13.21
CA ALA A 129 11.28 -4.75 14.38
C ALA A 129 11.76 -6.22 14.35
N VAL A 130 10.88 -7.17 13.97
CA VAL A 130 11.29 -8.57 13.80
C VAL A 130 12.35 -8.73 12.70
N ALA A 131 12.16 -8.05 11.55
CA ALA A 131 13.11 -8.08 10.45
C ALA A 131 14.48 -7.50 10.87
N ILE A 132 14.51 -6.38 11.60
CA ILE A 132 15.75 -5.77 12.10
C ILE A 132 16.41 -6.66 13.16
N ALA A 133 15.65 -7.24 14.08
CA ALA A 133 16.19 -8.19 15.06
C ALA A 133 16.88 -9.38 14.37
N ALA A 134 16.25 -9.93 13.33
CA ALA A 134 16.84 -11.00 12.53
C ALA A 134 18.07 -10.54 11.74
N ALA A 135 18.10 -9.29 11.24
CA ALA A 135 19.27 -8.72 10.57
C ALA A 135 20.48 -8.66 11.51
N PHE A 136 20.28 -8.24 12.76
CA PHE A 136 21.30 -8.25 13.80
C PHE A 136 21.82 -9.67 14.10
N LEU A 137 20.92 -10.63 14.30
CA LEU A 137 21.32 -12.04 14.51
C LEU A 137 22.12 -12.56 13.31
N ALA A 138 21.66 -12.30 12.09
CA ALA A 138 22.34 -12.71 10.87
C ALA A 138 23.75 -12.11 10.75
N GLY A 139 23.92 -10.83 11.09
CA GLY A 139 25.23 -10.17 11.09
C GLY A 139 26.22 -10.80 12.06
N GLY A 140 25.74 -11.30 13.21
CA GLY A 140 26.56 -12.08 14.14
C GLY A 140 26.86 -13.50 13.63
N LEU A 141 25.84 -14.21 13.14
CA LEU A 141 25.96 -15.60 12.67
C LEU A 141 26.89 -15.75 11.47
N PHE A 142 26.88 -14.77 10.57
CA PHE A 142 27.67 -14.80 9.34
C PHE A 142 28.89 -13.88 9.38
N LYS A 143 29.34 -13.50 10.59
CA LYS A 143 30.53 -12.69 10.77
C LYS A 143 31.73 -13.36 10.09
N GLY A 144 32.39 -12.62 9.19
CA GLY A 144 33.56 -13.10 8.43
C GLY A 144 33.27 -13.53 7.00
N MET A 145 32.01 -13.51 6.54
CA MET A 145 31.72 -13.57 5.11
C MET A 145 32.22 -12.31 4.38
N GLU A 146 32.46 -12.46 3.08
CA GLU A 146 32.67 -11.34 2.17
C GLU A 146 31.51 -10.33 2.27
N HIS A 147 31.84 -9.04 2.21
CA HIS A 147 30.90 -7.95 2.50
C HIS A 147 29.60 -8.05 1.69
N ASP A 148 29.68 -8.24 0.37
CA ASP A 148 28.49 -8.29 -0.49
C ASP A 148 27.59 -9.47 -0.14
N LYS A 149 28.17 -10.67 0.03
CA LYS A 149 27.43 -11.87 0.43
C LYS A 149 26.84 -11.74 1.84
N LEU A 150 27.55 -11.06 2.74
CA LEU A 150 27.05 -10.76 4.08
C LEU A 150 25.80 -9.89 4.04
N VAL A 151 25.83 -8.81 3.26
CA VAL A 151 24.67 -7.92 3.08
C VAL A 151 23.46 -8.68 2.53
N PHE A 152 23.64 -9.53 1.52
CA PHE A 152 22.53 -10.31 0.96
C PHE A 152 22.03 -11.40 1.91
N ALA A 153 22.91 -12.06 2.67
CA ALA A 153 22.51 -13.05 3.66
C ALA A 153 21.70 -12.42 4.81
N ILE A 154 22.17 -11.26 5.31
CA ILE A 154 21.45 -10.46 6.31
C ILE A 154 20.09 -10.04 5.76
N GLY A 155 20.05 -9.49 4.54
CA GLY A 155 18.81 -9.09 3.88
C GLY A 155 17.83 -10.24 3.70
N CYS A 156 18.33 -11.42 3.32
CA CYS A 156 17.51 -12.62 3.12
C CYS A 156 16.90 -13.11 4.44
N LEU A 157 17.70 -13.29 5.50
CA LEU A 157 17.18 -13.71 6.81
C LEU A 157 16.24 -12.68 7.42
N SER A 158 16.56 -11.38 7.29
CA SER A 158 15.71 -10.28 7.72
C SER A 158 14.34 -10.32 7.04
N ALA A 159 14.33 -10.51 5.72
CA ALA A 159 13.10 -10.57 4.94
C ALA A 159 12.28 -11.83 5.23
N LEU A 160 12.92 -12.99 5.40
CA LEU A 160 12.24 -14.23 5.81
C LEU A 160 11.61 -14.11 7.20
N ALA A 161 12.31 -13.47 8.14
CA ALA A 161 11.75 -13.15 9.45
C ALA A 161 10.56 -12.19 9.36
N GLY A 162 10.63 -11.18 8.47
CA GLY A 162 9.51 -10.30 8.16
C GLY A 162 8.29 -11.04 7.59
N VAL A 163 8.50 -12.02 6.69
CA VAL A 163 7.45 -12.91 6.18
C VAL A 163 6.82 -13.70 7.33
N ALA A 164 7.64 -14.35 8.16
CA ALA A 164 7.16 -15.13 9.31
C ALA A 164 6.36 -14.26 10.30
N ALA A 165 6.85 -13.05 10.59
CA ALA A 165 6.17 -12.08 11.44
C ALA A 165 4.80 -11.67 10.86
N ALA A 166 4.76 -11.31 9.57
CA ALA A 166 3.53 -10.91 8.91
C ALA A 166 2.51 -12.07 8.84
N ILE A 167 2.96 -13.31 8.62
CA ILE A 167 2.11 -14.51 8.70
C ILE A 167 1.56 -14.68 10.12
N ALA A 168 2.41 -14.64 11.14
CA ALA A 168 1.97 -14.77 12.54
C ALA A 168 0.94 -13.69 12.91
N TYR A 169 1.18 -12.44 12.50
CA TYR A 169 0.26 -11.33 12.70
C TYR A 169 -1.05 -11.53 11.93
N TYR A 170 -0.99 -11.98 10.68
CA TYR A 170 -2.18 -12.26 9.87
C TYR A 170 -3.03 -13.39 10.47
N LEU A 171 -2.40 -14.49 10.92
CA LEU A 171 -3.11 -15.61 11.54
C LEU A 171 -3.85 -15.17 12.82
N ARG A 172 -3.27 -14.22 13.56
CA ARG A 172 -3.83 -13.70 14.81
C ARG A 172 -4.96 -12.69 14.60
N PHE A 173 -4.74 -11.68 13.76
CA PHE A 173 -5.65 -10.53 13.62
C PHE A 173 -6.55 -10.61 12.39
N ARG A 174 -6.15 -11.37 11.35
CA ARG A 174 -6.90 -11.61 10.10
C ARG A 174 -7.30 -10.35 9.35
N LEU A 175 -6.39 -9.39 9.25
CA LEU A 175 -6.63 -8.08 8.64
C LEU A 175 -5.97 -7.97 7.26
N PRO A 176 -6.63 -7.30 6.30
CA PRO A 176 -6.16 -7.23 4.92
C PRO A 176 -4.88 -6.41 4.76
N PHE A 177 -4.70 -5.34 5.56
CA PHE A 177 -3.51 -4.48 5.47
C PHE A 177 -2.20 -5.20 5.84
N VAL A 178 -2.26 -6.35 6.49
CA VAL A 178 -1.08 -7.20 6.77
C VAL A 178 -0.47 -7.77 5.49
N LEU A 179 -1.25 -7.86 4.40
CA LEU A 179 -0.75 -8.30 3.10
C LEU A 179 0.34 -7.39 2.53
N LEU A 180 0.34 -6.09 2.90
CA LEU A 180 1.37 -5.15 2.48
C LEU A 180 2.77 -5.54 3.01
N PRO A 181 3.02 -5.60 4.34
CA PRO A 181 4.31 -6.04 4.86
C PRO A 181 4.62 -7.51 4.54
N LEU A 182 3.61 -8.37 4.40
CA LEU A 182 3.81 -9.75 3.97
C LEU A 182 4.40 -9.84 2.55
N ALA A 183 3.71 -9.24 1.58
CA ALA A 183 4.15 -9.27 0.19
C ALA A 183 5.45 -8.49 0.01
N GLY A 184 5.63 -7.36 0.72
CA GLY A 184 6.87 -6.59 0.71
C GLY A 184 8.06 -7.41 1.22
N SER A 185 7.89 -8.13 2.33
CA SER A 185 8.93 -9.01 2.87
C SER A 185 9.21 -10.18 1.93
N ALA A 186 8.19 -10.76 1.29
CA ALA A 186 8.37 -11.85 0.32
C ALA A 186 9.14 -11.40 -0.93
N VAL A 187 8.80 -10.23 -1.49
CA VAL A 187 9.53 -9.62 -2.62
C VAL A 187 10.99 -9.41 -2.24
N THR A 188 11.26 -8.83 -1.07
CA THR A 188 12.63 -8.62 -0.58
C THR A 188 13.36 -9.94 -0.38
N ALA A 189 12.71 -10.97 0.18
CA ALA A 189 13.33 -12.28 0.41
C ALA A 189 13.75 -12.94 -0.90
N VAL A 190 12.89 -12.91 -1.93
CA VAL A 190 13.21 -13.47 -3.24
C VAL A 190 14.35 -12.69 -3.90
N TYR A 191 14.30 -11.35 -3.89
CA TYR A 191 15.38 -10.54 -4.44
C TYR A 191 16.72 -10.80 -3.73
N MET A 192 16.74 -10.83 -2.39
CA MET A 192 17.94 -11.07 -1.60
C MET A 192 18.49 -12.49 -1.81
N ALA A 193 17.64 -13.49 -2.01
CA ALA A 193 18.07 -14.84 -2.36
C ALA A 193 18.77 -14.89 -3.73
N VAL A 194 18.21 -14.21 -4.74
CA VAL A 194 18.86 -14.08 -6.07
C VAL A 194 20.17 -13.32 -5.95
N ALA A 195 20.20 -12.23 -5.19
CA ALA A 195 21.40 -11.42 -4.97
C ALA A 195 22.48 -12.19 -4.20
N PHE A 196 22.11 -13.05 -3.26
CA PHE A 196 23.07 -13.92 -2.59
C PHE A 196 23.68 -14.96 -3.54
N ALA A 197 22.87 -15.55 -4.42
CA ALA A 197 23.32 -16.57 -5.37
C ALA A 197 24.11 -15.99 -6.56
N ALA A 198 23.71 -14.82 -7.06
CA ALA A 198 24.33 -14.15 -8.20
C ALA A 198 24.35 -12.62 -8.00
N PRO A 199 25.27 -12.09 -7.17
CA PRO A 199 25.36 -10.67 -6.81
C PRO A 199 25.34 -9.71 -8.00
N THR A 200 26.26 -9.91 -8.95
CA THR A 200 26.44 -9.03 -10.11
C THR A 200 25.19 -9.04 -10.99
N TYR A 201 24.56 -10.20 -11.18
CA TYR A 201 23.32 -10.31 -11.96
C TYR A 201 22.17 -9.58 -11.26
N ALA A 202 21.99 -9.78 -9.96
CA ALA A 202 20.89 -9.14 -9.22
C ALA A 202 20.98 -7.62 -9.23
N ILE A 203 22.19 -7.06 -9.05
CA ILE A 203 22.42 -5.61 -9.08
C ILE A 203 22.19 -5.05 -10.49
N SER A 204 22.78 -5.67 -11.51
CA SER A 204 22.67 -5.19 -12.90
C SER A 204 21.27 -5.31 -13.48
N HIS A 205 20.47 -6.27 -13.00
CA HIS A 205 19.10 -6.52 -13.44
C HIS A 205 18.05 -6.14 -12.38
N LEU A 206 18.40 -5.28 -11.42
CA LEU A 206 17.50 -4.85 -10.35
C LEU A 206 16.12 -4.37 -10.87
N PRO A 207 16.02 -3.47 -11.88
CA PRO A 207 14.72 -3.07 -12.42
C PRO A 207 13.93 -4.25 -12.98
N LEU A 208 14.56 -5.15 -13.72
CA LEU A 208 13.89 -6.32 -14.28
C LEU A 208 13.34 -7.25 -13.18
N LEU A 209 14.16 -7.55 -12.17
CA LEU A 209 13.78 -8.43 -11.07
C LEU A 209 12.64 -7.83 -10.24
N LEU A 210 12.72 -6.54 -9.89
CA LEU A 210 11.63 -5.85 -9.21
C LEU A 210 10.37 -5.78 -10.07
N GLY A 211 10.51 -5.69 -11.39
CA GLY A 211 9.40 -5.68 -12.33
C GLY A 211 8.66 -7.01 -12.35
N LEU A 212 9.39 -8.12 -12.43
CA LEU A 212 8.82 -9.47 -12.38
C LEU A 212 8.12 -9.74 -11.04
N LEU A 213 8.75 -9.34 -9.93
CA LEU A 213 8.17 -9.46 -8.60
C LEU A 213 6.93 -8.56 -8.44
N GLY A 214 7.00 -7.32 -8.92
CA GLY A 214 5.90 -6.36 -8.93
C GLY A 214 4.71 -6.85 -9.74
N VAL A 215 4.95 -7.41 -10.94
CA VAL A 215 3.92 -8.05 -11.77
C VAL A 215 3.32 -9.26 -11.06
N SER A 216 4.14 -10.06 -10.35
CA SER A 216 3.63 -11.20 -9.57
C SER A 216 2.69 -10.75 -8.44
N VAL A 217 3.05 -9.68 -7.71
CA VAL A 217 2.17 -9.06 -6.69
C VAL A 217 0.93 -8.44 -7.35
N PHE A 218 1.07 -7.79 -8.51
CA PHE A 218 -0.04 -7.23 -9.27
C PHE A 218 -1.04 -8.31 -9.69
N ILE A 219 -0.56 -9.45 -10.19
CA ILE A 219 -1.41 -10.60 -10.54
C ILE A 219 -2.15 -11.11 -9.30
N ALA A 220 -1.47 -11.21 -8.15
CA ALA A 220 -2.12 -11.59 -6.90
C ALA A 220 -3.20 -10.58 -6.48
N ALA A 221 -2.94 -9.27 -6.62
CA ALA A 221 -3.91 -8.22 -6.36
C ALA A 221 -5.14 -8.33 -7.29
N MET A 222 -4.90 -8.53 -8.59
CA MET A 222 -5.96 -8.72 -9.59
C MET A 222 -6.82 -9.94 -9.30
N ARG A 223 -6.25 -11.03 -8.77
CA ARG A 223 -7.05 -12.20 -8.37
C ARG A 223 -8.08 -11.86 -7.30
N TYR A 224 -7.73 -11.01 -6.33
CA TYR A 224 -8.67 -10.53 -5.33
C TYR A 224 -9.74 -9.62 -5.94
N ASP A 225 -9.35 -8.68 -6.81
CA ASP A 225 -10.27 -7.78 -7.50
C ASP A 225 -11.30 -8.51 -8.36
N LEU A 226 -10.84 -9.47 -9.16
CA LEU A 226 -11.70 -10.26 -10.06
C LEU A 226 -12.60 -11.23 -9.29
N SER A 227 -12.24 -11.59 -8.06
CA SER A 227 -13.08 -12.44 -7.19
C SER A 227 -14.19 -11.66 -6.50
N ASP A 228 -14.12 -10.31 -6.50
CA ASP A 228 -15.11 -9.43 -5.89
C ASP A 228 -15.41 -8.21 -6.79
N PRO A 229 -16.03 -8.41 -7.98
CA PRO A 229 -16.22 -7.33 -8.97
C PRO A 229 -17.07 -6.16 -8.45
N ASN A 230 -18.01 -6.45 -7.55
CA ASN A 230 -18.88 -5.45 -6.92
C ASN A 230 -18.26 -4.83 -5.66
N ARG A 231 -17.05 -5.24 -5.26
CA ARG A 231 -16.27 -4.70 -4.14
C ARG A 231 -17.02 -4.72 -2.80
N LEU A 232 -17.77 -5.79 -2.55
CA LEU A 232 -18.64 -5.90 -1.38
C LEU A 232 -17.97 -6.61 -0.20
N THR A 233 -16.85 -7.30 -0.44
CA THR A 233 -16.18 -8.14 0.55
C THR A 233 -14.83 -7.56 0.98
N ARG A 234 -14.22 -8.19 1.99
CA ARG A 234 -12.85 -7.90 2.42
C ARG A 234 -11.79 -8.12 1.33
N TYR A 235 -12.12 -8.80 0.23
CA TYR A 235 -11.19 -9.04 -0.86
C TYR A 235 -10.81 -7.75 -1.60
N SER A 236 -11.74 -6.79 -1.70
CA SER A 236 -11.42 -5.45 -2.23
C SER A 236 -10.34 -4.75 -1.39
N GLU A 237 -10.39 -4.87 -0.06
CA GLU A 237 -9.35 -4.33 0.82
C GLU A 237 -8.01 -5.08 0.64
N CYS A 238 -8.03 -6.41 0.55
CA CYS A 238 -6.82 -7.20 0.26
C CYS A 238 -6.14 -6.75 -1.04
N ALA A 239 -6.92 -6.57 -2.10
CA ALA A 239 -6.43 -6.15 -3.40
C ALA A 239 -5.81 -4.75 -3.34
N PHE A 240 -6.45 -3.81 -2.63
CA PHE A 240 -5.94 -2.46 -2.45
C PHE A 240 -4.51 -2.47 -1.88
N TRP A 241 -4.26 -3.21 -0.80
CA TRP A 241 -2.95 -3.25 -0.15
C TRP A 241 -1.87 -3.90 -1.02
N LEU A 242 -2.23 -4.91 -1.82
CA LEU A 242 -1.31 -5.53 -2.78
C LEU A 242 -1.04 -4.60 -3.97
N HIS A 243 -2.05 -3.87 -4.47
CA HIS A 243 -1.86 -2.85 -5.51
C HIS A 243 -0.99 -1.70 -5.04
N LEU A 244 -1.12 -1.28 -3.77
CA LEU A 244 -0.30 -0.24 -3.17
C LEU A 244 1.19 -0.61 -3.20
N LEU A 245 1.53 -1.90 -3.07
CA LEU A 245 2.90 -2.40 -3.21
C LEU A 245 3.29 -2.62 -4.68
N ALA A 246 2.41 -3.23 -5.46
CA ALA A 246 2.71 -3.63 -6.83
C ALA A 246 2.97 -2.42 -7.74
N ALA A 247 2.19 -1.34 -7.57
CA ALA A 247 2.30 -0.14 -8.39
C ALA A 247 3.72 0.46 -8.40
N PRO A 248 4.34 0.79 -7.25
CA PRO A 248 5.71 1.31 -7.24
C PRO A 248 6.74 0.34 -7.76
N LEU A 249 6.58 -0.97 -7.51
CA LEU A 249 7.50 -1.96 -8.08
C LEU A 249 7.43 -1.97 -9.61
N VAL A 250 6.23 -2.02 -10.19
CA VAL A 250 6.05 -2.04 -11.65
C VAL A 250 6.51 -0.73 -12.27
N VAL A 251 6.02 0.41 -11.77
CA VAL A 251 6.32 1.74 -12.30
C VAL A 251 7.82 2.02 -12.24
N HIS A 252 8.46 1.78 -11.10
CA HIS A 252 9.90 1.98 -10.95
C HIS A 252 10.67 1.13 -11.96
N SER A 253 10.28 -0.13 -12.13
CA SER A 253 10.98 -1.09 -13.00
C SER A 253 10.95 -0.69 -14.47
N VAL A 254 9.83 -0.16 -14.96
CA VAL A 254 9.70 0.27 -16.37
C VAL A 254 10.32 1.64 -16.63
N VAL A 255 10.34 2.54 -15.63
CA VAL A 255 10.91 3.89 -15.79
C VAL A 255 12.42 3.94 -15.52
N SER A 256 12.92 3.09 -14.61
CA SER A 256 14.32 3.13 -14.15
C SER A 256 15.37 3.12 -15.27
N PRO A 257 15.22 2.36 -16.38
CA PRO A 257 16.17 2.39 -17.50
C PRO A 257 16.36 3.78 -18.13
N PHE A 258 15.35 4.66 -18.06
CA PHE A 258 15.37 6.01 -18.63
C PHE A 258 15.73 7.08 -17.60
N ARG A 259 15.84 6.73 -16.32
CA ARG A 259 15.93 7.67 -15.19
C ARG A 259 17.16 8.58 -15.27
N GLU A 260 18.32 8.02 -15.59
CA GLU A 260 19.57 8.79 -15.70
C GLU A 260 19.52 9.78 -16.86
N ALA A 261 19.01 9.34 -18.02
CA ALA A 261 18.78 10.19 -19.18
C ALA A 261 17.74 11.29 -18.88
N LEU A 262 16.68 10.95 -18.15
CA LEU A 262 15.65 11.90 -17.72
C LEU A 262 16.24 13.00 -16.81
N TYR A 263 16.94 12.60 -15.74
CA TYR A 263 17.49 13.58 -14.79
C TYR A 263 18.70 14.36 -15.31
N SER A 264 19.32 13.91 -16.40
CA SER A 264 20.29 14.71 -17.15
C SER A 264 19.65 15.70 -18.13
N GLY A 265 18.32 15.82 -18.14
CA GLY A 265 17.58 16.81 -18.94
C GLY A 265 17.37 16.41 -20.40
N ARG A 266 17.51 15.12 -20.75
CA ARG A 266 17.31 14.67 -22.13
C ARG A 266 15.81 14.61 -22.46
N ALA A 267 15.39 15.43 -23.44
CA ALA A 267 14.00 15.49 -23.90
C ALA A 267 13.44 14.14 -24.37
N GLU A 268 14.27 13.34 -25.05
CA GLU A 268 13.86 12.02 -25.56
C GLU A 268 13.45 11.08 -24.41
N ALA A 269 14.21 11.08 -23.30
CA ALA A 269 13.87 10.30 -22.11
C ALA A 269 12.58 10.79 -21.44
N ALA A 270 12.32 12.10 -21.45
CA ALA A 270 11.05 12.63 -20.97
C ALA A 270 9.86 12.13 -21.81
N ILE A 271 9.99 12.09 -23.14
CA ILE A 271 8.97 11.55 -24.04
C ILE A 271 8.70 10.07 -23.74
N TYR A 272 9.74 9.23 -23.65
CA TYR A 272 9.57 7.81 -23.32
C TYR A 272 8.87 7.61 -21.97
N VAL A 273 9.21 8.41 -20.95
CA VAL A 273 8.57 8.33 -19.63
C VAL A 273 7.11 8.77 -19.71
N LEU A 274 6.77 9.82 -20.46
CA LEU A 274 5.38 10.23 -20.68
C LEU A 274 4.56 9.15 -21.39
N GLU A 275 5.12 8.50 -22.41
CA GLU A 275 4.48 7.38 -23.11
C GLU A 275 4.21 6.20 -22.17
N ILE A 276 5.21 5.81 -21.37
CA ILE A 276 5.08 4.75 -20.36
C ILE A 276 3.95 5.10 -19.36
N ILE A 277 3.96 6.32 -18.82
CA ILE A 277 2.93 6.77 -17.88
C ILE A 277 1.55 6.82 -18.55
N ALA A 278 1.44 7.21 -19.82
CA ALA A 278 0.19 7.19 -20.56
C ALA A 278 -0.34 5.76 -20.74
N VAL A 279 0.51 4.79 -21.08
CA VAL A 279 0.13 3.37 -21.16
C VAL A 279 -0.34 2.86 -19.80
N LEU A 280 0.40 3.16 -18.72
CA LEU A 280 0.01 2.79 -17.36
C LEU A 280 -1.30 3.47 -16.92
N ALA A 281 -1.57 4.69 -17.38
CA ALA A 281 -2.82 5.40 -17.14
C ALA A 281 -4.01 4.68 -17.80
N VAL A 282 -3.84 4.23 -19.04
CA VAL A 282 -4.85 3.42 -19.73
C VAL A 282 -5.11 2.12 -18.97
N ILE A 283 -4.05 1.41 -18.56
CA ILE A 283 -4.18 0.19 -17.74
C ILE A 283 -4.93 0.49 -16.45
N ALA A 284 -4.56 1.57 -15.73
CA ALA A 284 -5.19 2.01 -14.49
C ALA A 284 -6.69 2.31 -14.65
N LEU A 285 -7.08 2.93 -15.77
CA LEU A 285 -8.47 3.22 -16.12
C LEU A 285 -9.27 1.94 -16.41
N ILE A 286 -8.67 0.98 -17.13
CA ILE A 286 -9.32 -0.31 -17.45
C ILE A 286 -9.64 -1.09 -16.18
N ILE A 287 -8.65 -1.24 -15.30
CA ILE A 287 -8.79 -2.00 -14.03
C ILE A 287 -9.52 -1.22 -12.93
N ASP A 288 -9.77 0.07 -13.15
CA ASP A 288 -10.37 0.97 -12.16
C ASP A 288 -9.56 1.05 -10.85
N ARG A 289 -8.23 1.24 -10.97
CA ARG A 289 -7.30 1.37 -9.84
C ARG A 289 -6.33 2.53 -10.04
N ARG A 290 -6.52 3.59 -9.23
CA ARG A 290 -5.74 4.83 -9.28
C ARG A 290 -4.30 4.69 -8.75
N ALA A 291 -4.01 3.64 -7.97
CA ALA A 291 -2.70 3.45 -7.33
C ALA A 291 -1.51 3.45 -8.30
N LEU A 292 -1.69 2.91 -9.52
CA LEU A 292 -0.65 2.92 -10.57
C LEU A 292 -0.22 4.35 -10.95
N LEU A 293 -1.19 5.27 -11.06
CA LEU A 293 -0.93 6.67 -11.41
C LEU A 293 -0.28 7.43 -10.28
N VAL A 294 -0.77 7.25 -9.06
CA VAL A 294 -0.19 7.88 -7.86
C VAL A 294 1.28 7.50 -7.71
N SER A 295 1.61 6.24 -7.95
CA SER A 295 2.99 5.77 -7.89
C SER A 295 3.92 6.33 -8.97
N GLY A 296 3.38 6.75 -10.12
CA GLY A 296 4.14 7.36 -11.22
C GLY A 296 4.29 8.87 -11.11
N LEU A 297 3.71 9.51 -10.08
CA LEU A 297 3.56 10.95 -10.04
C LEU A 297 4.90 11.71 -10.08
N VAL A 298 5.90 11.22 -9.35
CA VAL A 298 7.24 11.83 -9.32
C VAL A 298 7.90 11.73 -10.70
N TYR A 299 7.74 10.61 -11.41
CA TYR A 299 8.28 10.42 -12.75
C TYR A 299 7.55 11.29 -13.78
N LEU A 300 6.22 11.36 -13.70
CA LEU A 300 5.40 12.23 -14.53
C LEU A 300 5.79 13.71 -14.35
N GLY A 301 5.92 14.16 -13.10
CA GLY A 301 6.35 15.53 -12.79
C GLY A 301 7.75 15.83 -13.34
N SER A 302 8.67 14.87 -13.19
CA SER A 302 10.04 14.99 -13.72
C SER A 302 10.07 15.06 -15.25
N ALA A 303 9.28 14.23 -15.95
CA ALA A 303 9.18 14.23 -17.40
C ALA A 303 8.54 15.52 -17.95
N ILE A 304 7.50 16.03 -17.28
CA ILE A 304 6.92 17.34 -17.59
C ILE A 304 7.96 18.45 -17.39
N ALA A 305 8.70 18.42 -16.28
CA ALA A 305 9.71 19.43 -15.98
C ALA A 305 10.80 19.50 -17.06
N VAL A 306 11.34 18.35 -17.46
CA VAL A 306 12.35 18.25 -18.52
C VAL A 306 11.80 18.71 -19.86
N SER A 307 10.57 18.31 -20.20
CA SER A 307 9.92 18.74 -21.45
C SER A 307 9.73 20.26 -21.49
N LEU A 308 9.24 20.86 -20.41
CA LEU A 308 9.05 22.30 -20.31
C LEU A 308 10.35 23.08 -20.26
N GLN A 309 11.40 22.53 -19.64
CA GLN A 309 12.73 23.14 -19.64
C GLN A 309 13.25 23.33 -21.06
N THR A 310 13.02 22.36 -21.97
CA THR A 310 13.43 22.50 -23.38
C THR A 310 12.63 23.52 -24.17
N LEU A 311 11.41 23.82 -23.74
CA LEU A 311 10.52 24.81 -24.38
C LEU A 311 10.68 26.22 -23.77
N SER A 312 11.23 26.32 -22.56
CA SER A 312 11.37 27.58 -21.83
C SER A 312 12.54 28.39 -22.37
N GLY A 313 12.27 29.64 -22.75
CA GLY A 313 13.32 30.58 -23.17
C GLY A 313 14.26 30.97 -22.02
N PRO A 314 15.42 31.58 -22.33
CA PRO A 314 16.37 32.04 -21.33
C PRO A 314 15.71 32.96 -20.28
N GLY A 315 15.93 32.68 -18.99
CA GLY A 315 15.45 33.51 -17.88
C GLY A 315 14.03 33.21 -17.38
N LEU A 316 13.30 32.29 -18.01
CA LEU A 316 11.99 31.83 -17.52
C LEU A 316 12.13 30.59 -16.64
N SER A 317 11.48 30.60 -15.47
CA SER A 317 11.41 29.42 -14.61
C SER A 317 10.35 28.45 -15.13
N PHE A 318 10.74 27.21 -15.46
CA PHE A 318 9.83 26.13 -15.87
C PHE A 318 9.08 25.48 -14.69
N VAL A 319 9.50 25.75 -13.45
CA VAL A 319 8.97 25.09 -12.24
C VAL A 319 7.48 25.39 -12.00
N PRO A 320 6.99 26.65 -12.05
CA PRO A 320 5.57 26.94 -11.86
C PRO A 320 4.70 26.26 -12.91
N TYR A 321 5.15 26.26 -14.18
CA TYR A 321 4.45 25.59 -15.28
C TYR A 321 4.42 24.07 -15.12
N THR A 322 5.46 23.48 -14.54
CA THR A 322 5.49 22.06 -14.20
C THR A 322 4.41 21.71 -13.20
N PHE A 323 4.34 22.43 -12.07
CA PHE A 323 3.31 22.19 -11.05
C PHE A 323 1.90 22.48 -11.56
N PHE A 324 1.73 23.54 -12.36
CA PHE A 324 0.46 23.85 -13.01
C PHE A 324 0.00 22.70 -13.92
N THR A 325 0.88 22.22 -14.80
CA THR A 325 0.57 21.13 -15.74
C THR A 325 0.29 19.83 -15.00
N LEU A 326 1.14 19.48 -14.03
CA LEU A 326 0.95 18.29 -13.19
C LEU A 326 -0.37 18.35 -12.42
N GLY A 327 -0.68 19.50 -11.81
CA GLY A 327 -1.92 19.76 -11.09
C GLY A 327 -3.14 19.67 -12.01
N ALA A 328 -3.08 20.25 -13.21
CA ALA A 328 -4.14 20.16 -14.20
C ALA A 328 -4.41 18.72 -14.63
N VAL A 329 -3.37 17.91 -14.86
CA VAL A 329 -3.50 16.48 -15.16
C VAL A 329 -4.15 15.73 -14.00
N LEU A 330 -3.71 15.98 -12.76
CA LEU A 330 -4.26 15.33 -11.57
C LEU A 330 -5.73 15.68 -11.33
N VAL A 331 -6.08 16.96 -11.43
CA VAL A 331 -7.47 17.43 -11.28
C VAL A 331 -8.34 16.88 -12.41
N GLY A 332 -7.84 16.91 -13.64
CA GLY A 332 -8.53 16.37 -14.81
C GLY A 332 -8.80 14.87 -14.68
N LEU A 333 -7.82 14.08 -14.23
CA LEU A 333 -8.00 12.65 -13.98
C LEU A 333 -8.90 12.38 -12.76
N GLY A 334 -8.83 13.20 -11.71
CA GLY A 334 -9.66 13.06 -10.52
C GLY A 334 -11.14 13.29 -10.78
N ILE A 335 -11.48 14.34 -11.52
CA ILE A 335 -12.87 14.67 -11.90
C ILE A 335 -13.33 13.81 -13.09
N GLY A 336 -12.45 13.59 -14.05
CA GLY A 336 -12.75 12.92 -15.32
C GLY A 336 -12.60 11.40 -15.31
N TRP A 337 -12.30 10.78 -14.16
CA TRP A 337 -12.03 9.34 -14.07
C TRP A 337 -13.09 8.48 -14.74
N THR A 338 -14.33 8.59 -14.26
CA THR A 338 -15.48 7.80 -14.73
C THR A 338 -15.84 8.07 -16.20
N PRO A 339 -15.98 9.32 -16.68
CA PRO A 339 -16.27 9.56 -18.10
C PRO A 339 -15.16 9.06 -19.03
N VAL A 340 -13.88 9.26 -18.69
CA VAL A 340 -12.75 8.80 -19.51
C VAL A 340 -12.69 7.26 -19.53
N ARG A 341 -12.84 6.62 -18.38
CA ARG A 341 -12.93 5.15 -18.28
C ARG A 341 -14.02 4.60 -19.17
N ARG A 342 -15.22 5.21 -19.16
CA ARG A 342 -16.33 4.77 -20.02
C ARG A 342 -15.98 4.85 -21.51
N LEU A 343 -15.28 5.89 -21.94
CA LEU A 343 -14.85 6.03 -23.33
C LEU A 343 -13.87 4.91 -23.72
N ILE A 344 -12.89 4.63 -22.86
CA ILE A 344 -11.90 3.56 -23.09
C ILE A 344 -12.57 2.19 -23.13
N LEU A 345 -13.48 1.89 -22.19
CA LEU A 345 -14.15 0.59 -22.15
C LEU A 345 -15.04 0.32 -23.36
N LYS A 346 -15.59 1.37 -24.01
CA LYS A 346 -16.34 1.22 -25.28
C LYS A 346 -15.48 0.75 -26.45
N LEU A 347 -14.16 0.97 -26.40
CA LEU A 347 -13.22 0.53 -27.44
C LEU A 347 -12.80 -0.94 -27.26
N ILE A 348 -13.05 -1.52 -26.09
CA ILE A 348 -12.71 -2.92 -25.81
C ILE A 348 -13.85 -3.81 -26.34
N PRO A 349 -13.55 -4.81 -27.21
CA PRO A 349 -14.56 -5.72 -27.72
C PRO A 349 -15.33 -6.42 -26.59
N ASN A 350 -16.64 -6.58 -26.75
CA ASN A 350 -17.48 -7.31 -25.80
C ASN A 350 -16.97 -8.75 -25.67
N GLY A 351 -16.31 -9.05 -24.54
CA GLY A 351 -15.69 -10.34 -24.28
C GLY A 351 -15.78 -10.72 -22.81
N GLU A 352 -15.35 -11.94 -22.49
CA GLU A 352 -15.41 -12.49 -21.13
C GLU A 352 -14.61 -11.66 -20.11
N LEU A 353 -13.54 -10.99 -20.57
CA LEU A 353 -12.76 -10.06 -19.75
C LEU A 353 -13.62 -8.87 -19.26
N LEU A 354 -14.47 -8.30 -20.11
CA LEU A 354 -15.30 -7.15 -19.78
C LEU A 354 -16.34 -7.49 -18.69
N ARG A 355 -16.80 -8.74 -18.64
CA ARG A 355 -17.73 -9.25 -17.60
C ARG A 355 -17.08 -9.45 -16.24
N ARG A 356 -15.75 -9.63 -16.20
CA ARG A 356 -14.98 -9.83 -14.96
C ARG A 356 -14.40 -8.52 -14.41
N LEU A 357 -14.38 -7.46 -15.21
CA LEU A 357 -13.95 -6.13 -14.77
C LEU A 357 -15.03 -5.49 -13.87
N PRO A 358 -14.63 -4.58 -12.95
CA PRO A 358 -15.58 -3.81 -12.15
C PRO A 358 -16.60 -3.11 -13.05
N PRO A 359 -17.89 -3.13 -12.70
CA PRO A 359 -18.92 -2.57 -13.57
C PRO A 359 -18.70 -1.06 -13.76
N ALA A 360 -19.07 -0.55 -14.94
CA ALA A 360 -19.05 0.89 -15.21
C ALA A 360 -20.25 1.63 -14.58
N TYR A 361 -21.21 0.87 -14.02
CA TYR A 361 -22.45 1.36 -13.39
C TYR A 361 -22.86 0.41 -12.24
N TYR A 362 -23.37 0.95 -11.14
CA TYR A 362 -24.28 0.22 -10.26
C TYR A 362 -25.68 0.61 -10.72
N GLU A 363 -26.45 -0.32 -11.29
CA GLU A 363 -27.84 -0.03 -11.64
C GLU A 363 -28.56 0.46 -10.37
N SER A 364 -29.00 1.72 -10.41
CA SER A 364 -29.72 2.40 -9.34
C SER A 364 -31.20 2.10 -9.40
#